data_AF-G8TS77-F1
#
_entry.id   AF-G8TS77-F1
#
_cell.length_a   1.000
_cell.length_b   1.000
_cell.length_c   1.000
_cell.angle_alpha   90.00
_cell.angle_beta   90.00
_cell.angle_gamma   90.00
#
_symmetry.space_group_name_H-M   'P 1'
#
loop_
_entity.id
_entity.type
_entity.pdbx_description
1 polymer ?
#
loop_
_entity_poly.entity_id
_entity_poly.type
_entity_poly.pdbx_seq_one_letter_code
_entity_poly.pdbx_strand_id
1 'polypeptide(L)'
;MADKISRLGILSQPAPLFWQVNQVVPAWRMALGTLLAATAVVGLGRLAHTAWAGYGYGGLIFLVITWPLGGWLWRNTRLTSATWGQTLLLVAASLAMGSAATHMLGFNPQADGLSRLTPTAARQLLWQFPLVLPVENLVLLGGLIAVWQWVRPRGSGERLLVALVAALLFGLWHVPSWGGWTMLVIGLTVWPWTIYLFVTGDMLAPILAHVLLDVLAVLQKAWPVGANQLLWPGVILALLVFGLLFSLWFDWHRARLRL
;
A
#
# COMPACT_ATOMS: atom_id res chain seq x y z
N MET A 1 -28.43 15.57 6.99
CA MET A 1 -27.43 15.26 5.94
C MET A 1 -26.02 15.10 6.53
N ALA A 2 -25.58 15.97 7.45
CA ALA A 2 -24.32 15.85 8.20
C ALA A 2 -24.16 14.50 8.93
N ASP A 3 -25.25 13.91 9.43
CA ASP A 3 -25.24 12.67 10.22
C ASP A 3 -25.11 11.37 9.39
N LYS A 4 -25.20 11.47 8.05
CA LYS A 4 -24.87 10.36 7.12
C LYS A 4 -23.41 10.44 6.65
N ILE A 5 -22.83 11.63 6.58
CA ILE A 5 -21.42 11.85 6.23
C ILE A 5 -20.51 11.40 7.39
N SER A 6 -20.94 11.59 8.64
CA SER A 6 -20.22 11.09 9.83
C SER A 6 -20.16 9.55 9.91
N ARG A 7 -20.96 8.83 9.12
CA ARG A 7 -20.97 7.34 9.06
C ARG A 7 -20.12 6.79 7.92
N LEU A 8 -19.66 7.61 6.98
CA LEU A 8 -18.89 7.17 5.82
C LEU A 8 -17.47 7.74 5.86
N GLY A 9 -16.48 6.85 5.95
CA GLY A 9 -15.07 7.20 5.85
C GLY A 9 -14.43 7.66 7.16
N ILE A 10 -13.19 8.15 7.06
CA ILE A 10 -12.18 8.38 8.12
C ILE A 10 -12.69 9.17 9.35
N LEU A 11 -13.85 9.81 9.20
CA LEU A 11 -14.54 10.58 10.21
C LEU A 11 -15.36 9.71 11.21
N SER A 12 -15.55 8.43 10.92
CA SER A 12 -16.28 7.45 11.74
C SER A 12 -15.34 6.47 12.45
N GLN A 13 -15.86 5.63 13.36
CA GLN A 13 -15.08 4.58 14.03
C GLN A 13 -14.40 3.66 12.99
N PRO A 14 -13.16 3.17 13.25
CA PRO A 14 -12.49 2.25 12.33
C PRO A 14 -13.35 1.01 12.05
N ALA A 15 -13.14 0.39 10.90
CA ALA A 15 -13.81 -0.86 10.57
C ALA A 15 -13.59 -1.92 11.67
N PRO A 16 -14.60 -2.78 11.96
CA PRO A 16 -14.45 -3.86 12.92
C PRO A 16 -13.25 -4.77 12.64
N LEU A 17 -12.97 -5.04 11.36
CA LEU A 17 -11.81 -5.81 10.93
C LEU A 17 -10.48 -5.14 11.33
N PHE A 18 -10.36 -3.82 11.16
CA PHE A 18 -9.18 -3.08 11.59
C PHE A 18 -8.99 -3.17 13.11
N TRP A 19 -10.08 -3.07 13.88
CA TRP A 19 -10.03 -3.27 15.34
C TRP A 19 -9.57 -4.67 15.73
N GLN A 20 -10.06 -5.70 15.04
CA GLN A 20 -9.65 -7.08 15.29
C GLN A 20 -8.15 -7.24 15.05
N VAL A 21 -7.64 -6.77 13.91
CA VAL A 21 -6.19 -6.75 13.62
C VAL A 21 -5.42 -6.08 14.74
N ASN A 22 -5.90 -4.91 15.18
CA ASN A 22 -5.27 -4.10 16.19
C ASN A 22 -5.24 -4.74 17.59
N GLN A 23 -6.01 -5.80 17.82
CA GLN A 23 -6.03 -6.52 19.11
C GLN A 23 -5.29 -7.86 19.04
N VAL A 24 -4.90 -8.32 17.85
CA VAL A 24 -4.26 -9.63 17.66
C VAL A 24 -2.82 -9.66 18.17
N VAL A 25 -2.08 -8.56 18.03
CA VAL A 25 -0.68 -8.45 18.45
C VAL A 25 -0.47 -7.13 19.22
N PRO A 26 0.22 -7.15 20.38
CA PRO A 26 0.51 -5.94 21.14
C PRO A 26 1.53 -5.03 20.43
N ALA A 27 1.44 -3.72 20.67
CA ALA A 27 2.18 -2.67 19.97
C ALA A 27 3.68 -2.91 19.94
N TRP A 28 4.26 -3.31 21.08
CA TRP A 28 5.69 -3.54 21.19
C TRP A 28 6.18 -4.70 20.31
N ARG A 29 5.36 -5.75 20.11
CA ARG A 29 5.68 -6.85 19.19
C ARG A 29 5.61 -6.39 17.75
N MET A 30 4.62 -5.58 17.40
CA MET A 30 4.51 -5.02 16.06
C MET A 30 5.68 -4.09 15.74
N ALA A 31 6.04 -3.22 16.68
CA ALA A 31 7.19 -2.35 16.57
C ALA A 31 8.51 -3.13 16.47
N LEU A 32 8.73 -4.10 17.36
CA LEU A 32 9.92 -4.94 17.36
C LEU A 32 10.02 -5.76 16.07
N GLY A 33 8.91 -6.37 15.64
CA GLY A 33 8.83 -7.12 14.38
C GLY A 33 9.18 -6.25 13.18
N THR A 34 8.59 -5.05 13.11
CA THR A 34 8.87 -4.06 12.06
C THR A 34 10.35 -3.66 12.06
N LEU A 35 10.92 -3.30 13.21
CA LEU A 35 12.31 -2.86 13.36
C LEU A 35 13.32 -3.96 13.05
N LEU A 36 13.11 -5.17 13.56
CA LEU A 36 14.02 -6.30 13.32
C LEU A 36 13.93 -6.80 11.88
N ALA A 37 12.73 -6.86 11.31
CA ALA A 37 12.55 -7.18 9.91
C ALA A 37 13.24 -6.14 9.02
N ALA A 38 12.99 -4.85 9.26
CA ALA A 38 13.65 -3.73 8.61
C ALA A 38 15.18 -3.88 8.63
N THR A 39 15.74 -4.10 9.81
CA THR A 39 17.18 -4.28 9.99
C THR A 39 17.70 -5.51 9.24
N ALA A 40 16.97 -6.61 9.27
CA ALA A 40 17.34 -7.83 8.58
C ALA A 40 17.29 -7.70 7.06
N VAL A 41 16.28 -7.00 6.50
CA VAL A 41 16.21 -6.74 5.06
C VAL A 41 17.46 -5.99 4.59
N VAL A 42 17.85 -4.94 5.30
CA VAL A 42 19.03 -4.15 4.96
C VAL A 42 20.33 -4.92 5.22
N GLY A 43 20.47 -5.51 6.40
CA GLY A 43 21.69 -6.18 6.84
C GLY A 43 21.98 -7.45 6.05
N LEU A 44 21.01 -8.37 5.99
CA LEU A 44 21.16 -9.66 5.31
C LEU A 44 21.15 -9.49 3.79
N GLY A 45 20.38 -8.53 3.26
CA GLY A 45 20.42 -8.20 1.84
C GLY A 45 21.81 -7.74 1.39
N ARG A 46 22.49 -6.93 2.21
CA ARG A 46 23.88 -6.50 1.96
C ARG A 46 24.86 -7.66 2.07
N LEU A 47 24.77 -8.46 3.13
CA LEU A 47 25.67 -9.59 3.37
C LEU A 47 25.56 -10.67 2.28
N ALA A 48 24.34 -10.95 1.82
CA ALA A 48 24.09 -11.95 0.80
C ALA A 48 24.16 -11.38 -0.63
N HIS A 49 24.41 -10.08 -0.79
CA HIS A 49 24.37 -9.37 -2.08
C HIS A 49 23.10 -9.60 -2.90
N THR A 50 21.97 -9.91 -2.24
CA THR A 50 20.69 -10.20 -2.90
C THR A 50 19.53 -9.63 -2.11
N ALA A 51 18.60 -8.96 -2.79
CA ALA A 51 17.36 -8.48 -2.17
C ALA A 51 16.48 -9.63 -1.69
N TRP A 52 16.48 -10.77 -2.40
CA TRP A 52 15.74 -11.98 -2.03
C TRP A 52 16.05 -12.48 -0.63
N ALA A 53 17.34 -12.59 -0.29
CA ALA A 53 17.75 -13.01 1.04
C ALA A 53 17.29 -11.98 2.09
N GLY A 54 17.53 -10.70 1.85
CA GLY A 54 17.10 -9.62 2.74
C GLY A 54 15.60 -9.69 3.04
N TYR A 55 14.76 -9.59 2.01
CA TYR A 55 13.29 -9.60 2.15
C TYR A 55 12.74 -10.93 2.65
N GLY A 56 13.30 -12.06 2.22
CA GLY A 56 12.90 -13.38 2.70
C GLY A 56 13.12 -13.54 4.21
N TYR A 57 14.33 -13.24 4.70
CA TYR A 57 14.64 -13.32 6.13
C TYR A 57 13.91 -12.24 6.93
N GLY A 58 13.81 -11.01 6.41
CA GLY A 58 13.06 -9.93 7.05
C GLY A 58 11.59 -10.29 7.24
N GLY A 59 10.94 -10.83 6.20
CA GLY A 59 9.57 -11.31 6.25
C GLY A 59 9.39 -12.45 7.25
N LEU A 60 10.32 -13.41 7.28
CA LEU A 60 10.29 -14.50 8.25
C LEU A 60 10.42 -13.98 9.70
N ILE A 61 11.38 -13.09 9.96
CA ILE A 61 11.59 -12.48 11.28
C ILE A 61 10.33 -11.73 11.71
N PHE A 62 9.74 -10.93 10.82
CA PHE A 62 8.48 -10.24 11.08
C PHE A 62 7.41 -11.24 11.51
N LEU A 63 7.14 -12.25 10.67
CA LEU A 63 6.10 -13.26 10.92
C LEU A 63 6.35 -14.05 12.20
N VAL A 64 7.58 -14.37 12.57
CA VAL A 64 7.90 -15.08 13.82
C VAL A 64 7.58 -14.20 15.04
N ILE A 65 7.99 -12.93 15.01
CA ILE A 65 7.76 -11.99 16.11
C ILE A 65 6.27 -11.66 16.24
N THR A 66 5.57 -11.54 15.11
CA THR A 66 4.15 -11.20 15.02
C THR A 66 3.27 -12.40 14.69
N TRP A 67 3.66 -13.63 15.07
CA TRP A 67 3.00 -14.87 14.61
C TRP A 67 1.47 -14.93 14.73
N PRO A 68 0.79 -14.31 15.73
CA PRO A 68 -0.67 -14.33 15.77
C PRO A 68 -1.29 -13.59 14.57
N LEU A 69 -0.59 -12.59 14.03
CA LEU A 69 -1.01 -11.84 12.85
C LEU A 69 -1.04 -12.74 11.60
N GLY A 70 -0.04 -13.60 11.40
CA GLY A 70 0.02 -14.46 10.21
C GLY A 70 -1.23 -15.34 10.07
N GLY A 71 -1.64 -15.98 11.17
CA GLY A 71 -2.86 -16.78 11.21
C GLY A 71 -4.15 -15.95 11.11
N TRP A 72 -4.14 -14.68 11.54
CA TRP A 72 -5.26 -13.77 11.32
C TRP A 72 -5.38 -13.37 9.85
N LEU A 73 -4.27 -12.96 9.21
CA LEU A 73 -4.23 -12.57 7.79
C LEU A 73 -4.74 -13.69 6.90
N TRP A 74 -4.22 -14.91 7.11
CA TRP A 74 -4.64 -16.08 6.35
C TRP A 74 -6.16 -16.31 6.38
N ARG A 75 -6.82 -16.07 7.52
CA ARG A 75 -8.26 -16.30 7.69
C ARG A 75 -9.15 -15.17 7.18
N ASN A 76 -8.63 -13.95 7.16
CA ASN A 76 -9.42 -12.74 6.93
C ASN A 76 -9.12 -12.07 5.58
N THR A 77 -8.04 -12.44 4.90
CA THR A 77 -7.77 -12.01 3.53
C THR A 77 -8.59 -12.86 2.55
N ARG A 78 -9.61 -12.27 1.93
CA ARG A 78 -10.43 -12.93 0.91
C ARG A 78 -10.54 -12.06 -0.32
N LEU A 79 -10.33 -12.67 -1.48
CA LEU A 79 -10.62 -12.03 -2.76
C LEU A 79 -12.14 -11.92 -2.92
N THR A 80 -12.63 -10.71 -3.13
CA THR A 80 -14.05 -10.45 -3.42
C THR A 80 -14.19 -9.79 -4.79
N SER A 81 -15.41 -9.75 -5.33
CA SER A 81 -15.68 -9.02 -6.58
C SER A 81 -15.37 -7.52 -6.47
N ALA A 82 -15.51 -6.93 -5.29
CA ALA A 82 -15.21 -5.52 -5.04
C ALA A 82 -13.69 -5.24 -4.97
N THR A 83 -12.87 -6.25 -4.64
CA THR A 83 -11.43 -6.08 -4.40
C THR A 83 -10.72 -5.48 -5.60
N TRP A 84 -11.08 -5.88 -6.83
CA TRP A 84 -10.48 -5.31 -8.05
C TRP A 84 -10.84 -3.83 -8.24
N GLY A 85 -12.11 -3.47 -8.07
CA GLY A 85 -12.54 -2.07 -8.15
C GLY A 85 -11.86 -1.19 -7.11
N GLN A 86 -11.78 -1.68 -5.86
CA GLN A 86 -11.08 -1.00 -4.76
C GLN A 86 -9.58 -0.84 -5.03
N THR A 87 -8.94 -1.89 -5.55
CA THR A 87 -7.53 -1.87 -5.95
C THR A 87 -7.28 -0.79 -7.00
N LEU A 88 -8.10 -0.72 -8.05
CA LEU A 88 -7.94 0.26 -9.12
C LEU A 88 -8.18 1.69 -8.66
N LEU A 89 -9.18 1.91 -7.79
CA LEU A 89 -9.41 3.22 -7.17
C LEU A 89 -8.22 3.64 -6.30
N LEU A 90 -7.63 2.71 -5.55
CA LEU A 90 -6.41 2.96 -4.78
C LEU A 90 -5.24 3.32 -5.69
N VAL A 91 -5.02 2.58 -6.78
CA VAL A 91 -3.98 2.92 -7.78
C VAL A 91 -4.18 4.35 -8.29
N ALA A 92 -5.40 4.72 -8.70
CA ALA A 92 -5.70 6.06 -9.19
C ALA A 92 -5.45 7.15 -8.13
N ALA A 93 -5.92 6.95 -6.90
CA ALA A 93 -5.68 7.87 -5.80
C ALA A 93 -4.19 8.02 -5.47
N SER A 94 -3.44 6.92 -5.51
CA SER A 94 -1.99 6.90 -5.23
C SER A 94 -1.21 7.67 -6.30
N LEU A 95 -1.53 7.45 -7.58
CA LEU A 95 -0.93 8.21 -8.69
C LEU A 95 -1.23 9.70 -8.58
N ALA A 96 -2.48 10.07 -8.25
CA ALA A 96 -2.86 11.47 -8.05
C ALA A 96 -2.06 12.13 -6.91
N MET A 97 -1.96 11.45 -5.76
CA MET A 97 -1.23 11.98 -4.60
C MET A 97 0.29 12.03 -4.83
N GLY A 98 0.88 11.00 -5.46
CA GLY A 98 2.29 11.00 -5.83
C GLY A 98 2.64 12.08 -6.86
N SER A 99 1.74 12.32 -7.83
CA SER A 99 1.86 13.41 -8.80
C SER A 99 1.78 14.78 -8.12
N ALA A 100 0.83 14.97 -7.20
CA ALA A 100 0.73 16.20 -6.42
C ALA A 100 2.00 16.46 -5.60
N ALA A 101 2.54 15.43 -4.94
CA ALA A 101 3.79 15.52 -4.19
C ALA A 101 4.98 15.92 -5.08
N THR A 102 5.09 15.30 -6.25
CA THR A 102 6.11 15.63 -7.27
C THR A 102 5.98 17.07 -7.74
N HIS A 103 4.74 17.54 -7.97
CA HIS A 103 4.47 18.91 -8.37
C HIS A 103 4.84 19.92 -7.27
N MET A 104 4.50 19.62 -6.00
CA MET A 104 4.88 20.44 -4.84
C MET A 104 6.40 20.58 -4.71
N LEU A 105 7.15 19.52 -5.02
CA LEU A 105 8.61 19.53 -4.97
C LEU A 105 9.27 20.17 -6.21
N GLY A 106 8.57 20.21 -7.34
CA GLY A 106 9.13 20.63 -8.62
C GLY A 106 10.04 19.59 -9.29
N PHE A 107 10.19 18.39 -8.71
CA PHE A 107 10.96 17.28 -9.28
C PHE A 107 10.50 15.93 -8.70
N ASN A 108 10.86 14.83 -9.38
CA ASN A 108 10.60 13.46 -8.90
C ASN A 108 11.91 12.83 -8.39
N PRO A 109 12.04 12.55 -7.07
CA PRO A 109 13.27 12.00 -6.50
C PRO A 109 13.60 10.58 -6.96
N GLN A 110 12.65 9.85 -7.55
CA GLN A 110 12.86 8.51 -8.09
C GLN A 110 13.22 8.49 -9.58
N ALA A 111 13.06 9.63 -10.29
CA ALA A 111 13.19 9.65 -11.74
C ALA A 111 14.59 9.22 -12.22
N ASP A 112 15.64 9.66 -11.52
CA ASP A 112 17.03 9.43 -11.93
C ASP A 112 17.48 7.98 -11.76
N GLY A 113 17.03 7.29 -10.70
CA GLY A 113 17.36 5.87 -10.56
C GLY A 113 16.48 4.99 -11.43
N LEU A 114 15.21 5.36 -11.65
CA LEU A 114 14.33 4.64 -12.57
C LEU A 114 14.76 4.79 -14.04
N SER A 115 15.35 5.92 -14.44
CA SER A 115 15.85 6.12 -15.80
C SER A 115 17.08 5.27 -16.15
N ARG A 116 17.79 4.77 -15.13
CA ARG A 116 18.95 3.88 -15.29
C ARG A 116 18.58 2.40 -15.35
N LEU A 117 17.29 2.08 -15.30
CA LEU A 117 16.80 0.71 -15.27
C LEU A 117 16.99 0.04 -16.64
N THR A 118 17.92 -0.92 -16.73
CA THR A 118 18.06 -1.73 -17.94
C THR A 118 16.91 -2.76 -18.04
N PRO A 119 16.55 -3.25 -19.25
CA PRO A 119 15.53 -4.29 -19.40
C PRO A 119 15.83 -5.56 -18.59
N THR A 120 17.10 -5.93 -18.45
CA THR A 120 17.54 -7.08 -17.65
C THR A 120 17.29 -6.83 -16.15
N ALA A 121 17.69 -5.66 -15.64
CA ALA A 121 17.45 -5.29 -14.25
C ALA A 121 15.95 -5.19 -13.94
N ALA A 122 15.16 -4.64 -14.88
CA ALA A 122 13.72 -4.57 -14.78
C ALA A 122 13.06 -5.95 -14.68
N ARG A 123 13.45 -6.88 -15.54
CA ARG A 123 12.95 -8.27 -15.49
C ARG A 123 13.32 -8.92 -14.16
N GLN A 124 14.55 -8.73 -13.69
CA GLN A 124 14.98 -9.25 -12.40
C GLN A 124 14.13 -8.69 -11.26
N LEU A 125 13.84 -7.38 -11.24
CA LEU A 125 12.97 -6.74 -10.24
C LEU A 125 11.55 -7.31 -10.26
N LEU A 126 10.93 -7.42 -11.45
CA LEU A 126 9.59 -7.99 -11.60
C LEU A 126 9.51 -9.42 -11.03
N TRP A 127 10.56 -10.22 -11.17
CA TRP A 127 10.61 -11.56 -10.58
C TRP A 127 10.68 -11.55 -9.05
N GLN A 128 11.18 -10.49 -8.43
CA GLN A 128 11.29 -10.40 -6.96
C GLN A 128 10.01 -9.86 -6.32
N PHE A 129 9.20 -9.09 -7.06
CA PHE A 129 7.98 -8.48 -6.55
C PHE A 129 7.01 -9.44 -5.83
N PRO A 130 6.81 -10.70 -6.28
CA PRO A 130 5.98 -11.65 -5.56
C PRO A 130 6.45 -11.96 -4.13
N LEU A 131 7.72 -11.74 -3.81
CA LEU A 131 8.28 -11.89 -2.46
C LEU A 131 8.45 -10.55 -1.75
N VAL A 132 9.05 -9.58 -2.44
CA VAL A 132 9.43 -8.28 -1.86
C VAL A 132 8.21 -7.48 -1.43
N LEU A 133 7.22 -7.33 -2.31
CA LEU A 133 6.09 -6.42 -2.07
C LEU A 133 5.16 -6.92 -0.95
N PRO A 134 4.86 -8.23 -0.81
CA PRO A 134 4.16 -8.71 0.38
C PRO A 134 4.88 -8.40 1.69
N VAL A 135 6.21 -8.56 1.73
CA VAL A 135 7.00 -8.26 2.94
C VAL A 135 6.97 -6.77 3.26
N GLU A 136 7.12 -5.89 2.26
CA GLU A 136 7.00 -4.45 2.46
C GLU A 136 5.63 -4.04 3.02
N ASN A 137 4.55 -4.64 2.49
CA ASN A 137 3.20 -4.39 3.00
C ASN A 137 2.99 -4.91 4.43
N LEU A 138 3.59 -6.04 4.80
CA LEU A 138 3.55 -6.54 6.17
C LEU A 138 4.25 -5.60 7.15
N VAL A 139 5.43 -5.10 6.77
CA VAL A 139 6.20 -4.14 7.56
C VAL A 139 5.43 -2.80 7.68
N LEU A 140 4.84 -2.31 6.58
CA LEU A 140 3.96 -1.13 6.57
C LEU A 140 2.78 -1.30 7.53
N LEU A 141 2.06 -2.43 7.43
CA LEU A 141 0.97 -2.76 8.33
C LEU A 141 1.43 -2.76 9.79
N GLY A 142 2.55 -3.44 10.06
CA GLY A 142 3.15 -3.50 11.39
C GLY A 142 3.41 -2.11 11.97
N GLY A 143 3.99 -1.22 11.16
CA GLY A 143 4.21 0.18 11.50
C GLY A 143 2.91 0.94 11.78
N LEU A 144 1.91 0.84 10.90
CA LEU A 144 0.62 1.50 11.07
C LEU A 144 -0.07 1.07 12.38
N ILE A 145 -0.14 -0.24 12.63
CA ILE A 145 -0.75 -0.79 13.84
C ILE A 145 0.00 -0.34 15.08
N ALA A 146 1.33 -0.37 15.06
CA ALA A 146 2.15 0.08 16.18
C ALA A 146 1.89 1.56 16.51
N VAL A 147 1.95 2.44 15.49
CA VAL A 147 1.67 3.88 15.65
C VAL A 147 0.25 4.07 16.17
N TRP A 148 -0.73 3.36 15.62
CA TRP A 148 -2.11 3.43 16.05
C TRP A 148 -2.30 3.05 17.53
N GLN A 149 -1.72 1.93 17.97
CA GLN A 149 -1.85 1.47 19.36
C GLN A 149 -1.16 2.38 20.38
N TRP A 150 -0.09 3.06 19.96
CA TRP A 150 0.61 4.03 20.79
C TRP A 150 -0.15 5.35 20.89
N VAL A 151 -0.58 5.92 19.77
CA VAL A 151 -1.27 7.22 19.74
C VAL A 151 -2.70 7.10 20.28
N ARG A 152 -3.39 5.99 19.97
CA ARG A 152 -4.80 5.75 20.34
C ARG A 152 -5.72 6.90 19.93
N PRO A 153 -5.80 7.23 18.62
CA PRO A 153 -6.50 8.41 18.14
C PRO A 153 -8.00 8.34 18.45
N ARG A 154 -8.50 9.38 19.12
CA ARG A 154 -9.89 9.55 19.56
C ARG A 154 -10.71 10.30 18.52
N GLY A 155 -10.10 11.25 17.79
CA GLY A 155 -10.76 12.10 16.80
C GLY A 155 -10.40 11.76 15.35
N SER A 156 -11.23 12.21 14.41
CA SER A 156 -11.01 12.02 12.97
C SER A 156 -9.71 12.65 12.46
N GLY A 157 -9.38 13.84 12.93
CA GLY A 157 -8.11 14.51 12.61
C GLY A 157 -6.89 13.74 13.10
N GLU A 158 -6.97 13.18 14.31
CA GLU A 158 -5.89 12.34 14.87
C GLU A 158 -5.71 11.04 14.07
N ARG A 159 -6.79 10.46 13.56
CA ARG A 159 -6.74 9.27 12.70
C ARG A 159 -6.10 9.55 11.35
N LEU A 160 -6.46 10.69 10.73
CA LEU A 160 -5.81 11.16 9.51
C LEU A 160 -4.32 11.41 9.72
N LEU A 161 -3.96 12.02 10.85
CA LEU A 161 -2.57 12.25 11.21
C LEU A 161 -1.80 10.94 11.43
N VAL A 162 -2.39 9.96 12.13
CA VAL A 162 -1.78 8.62 12.30
C VAL A 162 -1.57 7.93 10.96
N ALA A 163 -2.57 7.98 10.07
CA ALA A 163 -2.46 7.43 8.71
C ALA A 163 -1.32 8.12 7.93
N LEU A 164 -1.23 9.45 8.00
CA LEU A 164 -0.16 10.21 7.35
C LEU A 164 1.22 9.88 7.92
N VAL A 165 1.35 9.82 9.24
CA VAL A 165 2.61 9.47 9.92
C VAL A 165 3.06 8.07 9.53
N ALA A 166 2.16 7.09 9.53
CA ALA A 166 2.48 5.73 9.10
C ALA A 166 2.95 5.68 7.63
N ALA A 167 2.30 6.43 6.75
CA ALA A 167 2.70 6.52 5.35
C ALA A 167 4.06 7.21 5.19
N LEU A 168 4.34 8.28 5.93
CA LEU A 168 5.65 8.95 5.93
C LEU A 168 6.76 8.06 6.49
N LEU A 169 6.49 7.24 7.52
CA LEU A 169 7.45 6.25 8.01
C LEU A 169 7.78 5.19 6.94
N PHE A 170 6.78 4.80 6.14
CA PHE A 170 7.02 3.96 4.97
C PHE A 170 7.82 4.68 3.88
N GLY A 171 7.57 5.98 3.65
CA GLY A 171 8.43 6.78 2.78
C GLY A 171 9.87 6.88 3.30
N LEU A 172 10.06 6.99 4.62
CA LEU A 172 11.36 7.09 5.27
C LEU A 172 12.22 5.84 5.01
N TRP A 173 11.62 4.66 4.94
CA TRP A 173 12.27 3.40 4.56
C TRP A 173 13.06 3.51 3.23
N HIS A 174 12.58 4.33 2.31
CA HIS A 174 13.13 4.48 0.97
C HIS A 174 14.17 5.59 0.84
N VAL A 175 14.34 6.42 1.87
CA VAL A 175 15.30 7.54 1.88
C VAL A 175 16.74 7.11 1.60
N PRO A 176 17.27 6.00 2.14
CA PRO A 176 18.63 5.55 1.83
C PRO A 176 18.87 5.26 0.34
N SER A 177 17.82 4.91 -0.40
CA SER A 177 17.90 4.55 -1.82
C SER A 177 17.70 5.74 -2.75
N TRP A 178 16.86 6.70 -2.36
CA TRP A 178 16.33 7.73 -3.26
C TRP A 178 16.39 9.17 -2.67
N GLY A 179 17.03 9.34 -1.52
CA GLY A 179 17.18 10.64 -0.85
C GLY A 179 15.96 11.09 -0.03
N GLY A 180 16.15 12.14 0.77
CA GLY A 180 15.19 12.58 1.80
C GLY A 180 13.79 12.92 1.29
N TRP A 181 13.71 13.56 0.10
CA TRP A 181 12.44 13.97 -0.51
C TRP A 181 11.54 12.81 -0.92
N THR A 182 12.11 11.62 -1.07
CA THR A 182 11.36 10.39 -1.34
C THR A 182 10.37 10.07 -0.22
N MET A 183 10.69 10.46 1.02
CA MET A 183 9.77 10.31 2.16
C MET A 183 8.42 10.97 1.87
N LEU A 184 8.43 12.18 1.31
CA LEU A 184 7.21 12.92 1.00
C LEU A 184 6.46 12.29 -0.18
N VAL A 185 7.17 11.98 -1.28
CA VAL A 185 6.54 11.45 -2.50
C VAL A 185 5.95 10.05 -2.27
N ILE A 186 6.72 9.14 -1.66
CA ILE A 186 6.23 7.80 -1.34
C ILE A 186 5.18 7.87 -0.24
N GLY A 187 5.41 8.68 0.80
CA GLY A 187 4.44 8.83 1.88
C GLY A 187 3.08 9.30 1.38
N LEU A 188 3.02 10.29 0.51
CA LEU A 188 1.76 10.74 -0.08
C LEU A 188 1.15 9.73 -1.06
N THR A 189 1.99 9.00 -1.83
CA THR A 189 1.52 7.90 -2.69
C THR A 189 0.83 6.78 -1.90
N VAL A 190 1.37 6.44 -0.72
CA VAL A 190 0.88 5.34 0.13
C VAL A 190 -0.19 5.77 1.13
N TRP A 191 -0.34 7.08 1.37
CA TRP A 191 -1.34 7.60 2.31
C TRP A 191 -2.78 7.12 2.02
N PRO A 192 -3.26 7.07 0.76
CA PRO A 192 -4.56 6.46 0.44
C PRO A 192 -4.71 5.02 0.93
N TRP A 193 -3.63 4.22 0.96
CA TRP A 193 -3.66 2.83 1.41
C TRP A 193 -3.88 2.76 2.92
N THR A 194 -3.14 3.58 3.68
CA THR A 194 -3.28 3.64 5.14
C THR A 194 -4.68 4.10 5.56
N ILE A 195 -5.24 5.06 4.83
CA ILE A 195 -6.61 5.53 4.97
C ILE A 195 -7.60 4.39 4.66
N TYR A 196 -7.43 3.72 3.53
CA TYR A 196 -8.33 2.64 3.12
C TYR A 196 -8.33 1.52 4.13
N LEU A 197 -7.15 1.08 4.55
CA LEU A 197 -6.99 0.03 5.55
C LEU A 197 -7.65 0.41 6.87
N PHE A 198 -7.57 1.67 7.29
CA PHE A 198 -8.31 2.18 8.45
C PHE A 198 -9.84 2.05 8.25
N VAL A 199 -10.34 2.47 7.07
CA VAL A 199 -11.79 2.53 6.78
C VAL A 199 -12.40 1.13 6.59
N THR A 200 -11.65 0.18 6.03
CA THR A 200 -12.19 -1.11 5.59
C THR A 200 -11.66 -2.28 6.41
N GLY A 201 -10.47 -2.16 6.99
CA GLY A 201 -9.71 -3.29 7.53
C GLY A 201 -9.23 -4.28 6.47
N ASP A 202 -9.46 -3.99 5.19
CA ASP A 202 -9.02 -4.82 4.07
C ASP A 202 -7.58 -4.49 3.69
N MET A 203 -6.76 -5.53 3.69
CA MET A 203 -5.34 -5.45 3.36
C MET A 203 -5.02 -5.92 1.96
N LEU A 204 -5.93 -6.66 1.32
CA LEU A 204 -5.67 -7.24 0.02
C LEU A 204 -5.64 -6.17 -1.06
N ALA A 205 -6.62 -5.26 -1.09
CA ALA A 205 -6.65 -4.20 -2.09
C ALA A 205 -5.40 -3.28 -2.03
N PRO A 206 -4.92 -2.82 -0.85
CA PRO A 206 -3.63 -2.13 -0.72
C PRO A 206 -2.44 -2.92 -1.28
N ILE A 207 -2.32 -4.21 -0.95
CA ILE A 207 -1.21 -5.06 -1.44
C ILE A 207 -1.25 -5.15 -2.97
N LEU A 208 -2.43 -5.40 -3.55
CA LEU A 208 -2.60 -5.47 -5.00
C LEU A 208 -2.32 -4.11 -5.66
N ALA A 209 -2.73 -3.01 -5.03
CA ALA A 209 -2.47 -1.65 -5.54
C ALA A 209 -0.97 -1.36 -5.55
N HIS A 210 -0.26 -1.75 -4.49
CA HIS A 210 1.20 -1.65 -4.43
C HIS A 210 1.86 -2.47 -5.55
N VAL A 211 1.48 -3.74 -5.70
CA VAL A 211 2.00 -4.60 -6.79
C VAL A 211 1.77 -3.98 -8.16
N LEU A 212 0.57 -3.47 -8.42
CA LEU A 212 0.27 -2.85 -9.71
C LEU A 212 1.10 -1.59 -9.93
N LEU A 213 1.22 -0.70 -8.94
CA LEU A 213 1.98 0.54 -9.07
C LEU A 213 3.46 0.29 -9.37
N ASP A 214 4.07 -0.66 -8.68
CA ASP A 214 5.48 -0.99 -8.86
C ASP A 214 5.75 -1.69 -10.19
N VAL A 215 4.86 -2.60 -10.59
CA VAL A 215 4.91 -3.23 -11.93
C VAL A 215 4.79 -2.15 -13.01
N LEU A 216 3.83 -1.23 -12.87
CA LEU A 216 3.63 -0.13 -13.81
C LEU A 216 4.86 0.77 -13.88
N ALA A 217 5.44 1.15 -12.74
CA ALA A 217 6.62 2.00 -12.67
C ALA A 217 7.82 1.36 -13.38
N VAL A 218 8.05 0.06 -13.19
CA VAL A 218 9.12 -0.68 -13.85
C VAL A 218 8.86 -0.80 -15.35
N LEU A 219 7.65 -1.22 -15.76
CA LEU A 219 7.32 -1.42 -17.18
C LEU A 219 7.38 -0.12 -17.98
N GLN A 220 6.93 1.01 -17.41
CA GLN A 220 6.97 2.32 -18.07
C GLN A 220 8.40 2.80 -18.34
N LYS A 221 9.38 2.35 -17.56
CA LYS A 221 10.76 2.83 -17.65
C LYS A 221 11.68 1.87 -18.39
N ALA A 222 11.42 0.57 -18.28
CA ALA A 222 12.24 -0.47 -18.87
C ALA A 222 11.95 -0.77 -20.34
N TRP A 223 10.77 -0.38 -20.87
CA TRP A 223 10.34 -0.76 -22.22
C TRP A 223 10.09 0.48 -23.10
N PRO A 224 10.63 0.56 -24.34
CA PRO A 224 10.55 1.76 -25.16
C PRO A 224 9.12 2.18 -25.52
N VAL A 225 8.90 3.50 -25.57
CA VAL A 225 7.63 4.25 -25.59
C VAL A 225 6.79 4.10 -26.87
N GLY A 226 7.12 3.18 -27.78
CA GLY A 226 6.49 3.10 -29.11
C GLY A 226 4.98 2.77 -29.16
N ALA A 227 4.36 2.29 -28.08
CA ALA A 227 2.97 1.82 -28.11
C ALA A 227 2.05 2.39 -27.01
N ASN A 228 2.54 3.19 -26.06
CA ASN A 228 1.86 3.34 -24.77
C ASN A 228 1.30 4.72 -24.42
N GLN A 229 1.43 5.78 -25.24
CA GLN A 229 0.96 7.10 -24.81
C GLN A 229 -0.58 7.29 -24.84
N LEU A 230 -1.30 6.49 -25.63
CA LEU A 230 -2.78 6.54 -25.74
C LEU A 230 -3.52 5.42 -25.00
N LEU A 231 -2.83 4.31 -24.74
CA LEU A 231 -3.41 3.16 -24.03
C LEU A 231 -3.72 3.49 -22.58
N TRP A 232 -2.95 4.35 -21.91
CA TRP A 232 -3.11 4.60 -20.47
C TRP A 232 -4.32 5.47 -20.09
N PRO A 233 -4.57 6.63 -20.71
CA PRO A 233 -5.81 7.36 -20.46
C PRO A 233 -7.03 6.51 -20.85
N GLY A 234 -6.93 5.75 -21.95
CA GLY A 234 -7.97 4.84 -22.40
C GLY A 234 -8.25 3.69 -21.43
N VAL A 235 -7.21 3.04 -20.90
CA VAL A 235 -7.34 1.96 -19.91
C VAL A 235 -7.82 2.50 -18.57
N ILE A 236 -7.29 3.63 -18.08
CA ILE A 236 -7.77 4.24 -16.84
C ILE A 236 -9.24 4.69 -16.98
N LEU A 237 -9.60 5.32 -18.10
CA LEU A 237 -10.98 5.72 -18.39
C LEU A 237 -11.88 4.50 -18.55
N ALA A 238 -11.43 3.45 -19.25
CA ALA A 238 -12.18 2.21 -19.42
C ALA A 238 -12.38 1.48 -18.08
N LEU A 239 -11.39 1.50 -17.19
CA LEU A 239 -11.49 0.91 -15.86
C LEU A 239 -12.41 1.72 -14.93
N LEU A 240 -12.40 3.06 -15.03
CA LEU A 240 -13.35 3.93 -14.33
C LEU A 240 -14.78 3.73 -14.83
N VAL A 241 -14.97 3.69 -16.15
CA VAL A 241 -16.26 3.40 -16.78
C VAL A 241 -16.74 2.00 -16.42
N PHE A 242 -15.86 1.00 -16.48
CA PHE A 242 -16.18 -0.37 -16.08
C PHE A 242 -16.56 -0.45 -14.60
N GLY A 243 -15.81 0.19 -13.70
CA GLY A 243 -16.14 0.25 -12.27
C GLY A 243 -17.49 0.92 -12.01
N LEU A 244 -17.80 2.01 -12.71
CA LEU A 244 -19.09 2.70 -12.64
C LEU A 244 -20.23 1.82 -13.15
N LEU A 245 -20.09 1.22 -14.33
CA LEU A 245 -21.09 0.35 -14.93
C LEU A 245 -21.32 -0.91 -14.09
N PHE A 246 -20.26 -1.48 -13.52
CA PHE A 246 -20.34 -2.63 -12.64
C PHE A 246 -21.06 -2.29 -11.33
N SER A 247 -20.80 -1.13 -10.73
CA SER A 247 -21.53 -0.63 -9.56
C SER A 247 -23.02 -0.47 -9.87
N LEU A 248 -23.36 0.17 -10.99
CA LEU A 248 -24.73 0.39 -11.41
C LEU A 248 -25.47 -0.93 -11.70
N TRP A 249 -24.81 -1.87 -12.38
CA TRP A 249 -25.37 -3.20 -12.63
C TRP A 249 -25.61 -3.96 -11.33
N PHE A 250 -24.69 -3.90 -10.37
CA PHE A 250 -24.82 -4.57 -9.09
C PHE A 250 -25.94 -3.98 -8.23
N ASP A 251 -26.06 -2.65 -8.17
CA ASP A 251 -27.15 -1.96 -7.47
C ASP A 251 -28.51 -2.31 -8.09
N TRP A 252 -28.58 -2.34 -9.43
CA TRP A 252 -29.77 -2.79 -10.16
C TRP A 252 -30.12 -4.25 -9.84
N HIS A 253 -29.11 -5.13 -9.78
CA HIS A 253 -29.33 -6.55 -9.52
C HIS A 253 -29.78 -6.82 -8.09
N ARG A 254 -29.25 -6.10 -7.09
CA ARG A 254 -29.73 -6.14 -5.70
C ARG A 254 -31.17 -5.65 -5.59
N ALA A 255 -31.49 -4.52 -6.23
CA ALA A 255 -32.85 -3.98 -6.24
C ALA A 255 -33.88 -4.98 -6.83
N ARG A 256 -33.49 -5.75 -7.85
CA ARG A 256 -34.33 -6.83 -8.42
C ARG A 256 -34.52 -8.01 -7.47
N LEU A 257 -33.52 -8.33 -6.65
CA LEU A 257 -33.55 -9.48 -5.74
C LEU A 257 -34.25 -9.18 -4.40
N ARG A 258 -34.69 -7.93 -4.15
CA ARG A 258 -35.27 -7.46 -2.88
C ARG A 258 -34.42 -7.84 -1.65
N LEU A 259 -33.10 -7.81 -1.80
CA LEU A 259 -32.12 -7.77 -0.71
C LEU A 259 -31.81 -6.31 -0.40
#